data_AF-A0A9D7R0G1-F1
#
_entry.id   AF-A0A9D7R0G1-F1
#
_cell.length_a   1.000
_cell.length_b   1.000
_cell.length_c   1.000
_cell.angle_alpha   90.00
_cell.angle_beta   90.00
_cell.angle_gamma   90.00
#
_symmetry.space_group_name_H-M   'P 1'
#
loop_
_entity.id
_entity.type
_entity.pdbx_description
1 polymer ?
#
loop_
_entity_poly.entity_id
_entity_poly.type
_entity_poly.pdbx_seq_one_letter_code
_entity_poly.pdbx_strand_id
1 'polypeptide(L)'
;MRVQHELLPALSKHRIVLVQGFVGRSEDGATTTMGKESSNLTATLLGSLLEAQEVVIFTDVEGIRSADPHTTENTSIRPHLTYDQARVAAHHGLKLLYPTMIDPAAVSGLPIRIASAEHPNGESTIIDGAPGQCLPIVIADHAGSDVEITTVFIDCPQWLPAVTSVVLELHSDTPCDVHTSHADRTAVLRVPAHVATDVVRRLHLQLSSQDPTS
;
A
#
# COMPACT_ATOMS: atom_id res chain seq x y z
N MET A 1 3.16 16.30 -20.94
CA MET A 1 2.35 15.69 -22.00
C MET A 1 0.90 16.12 -21.83
N ARG A 2 0.21 16.54 -22.89
CA ARG A 2 -1.22 16.95 -22.82
C ARG A 2 -2.10 15.81 -23.31
N VAL A 3 -2.94 15.24 -22.44
CA VAL A 3 -3.74 14.03 -22.75
C VAL A 3 -4.58 14.21 -24.02
N GLN A 4 -5.38 15.27 -24.09
CA GLN A 4 -6.31 15.50 -25.20
C GLN A 4 -5.63 15.79 -26.55
N HIS A 5 -4.49 16.49 -26.53
CA HIS A 5 -3.84 16.99 -27.75
C HIS A 5 -2.66 16.14 -28.23
N GLU A 6 -2.05 15.35 -27.34
CA GLU A 6 -0.86 14.55 -27.66
C GLU A 6 -1.14 13.06 -27.51
N LEU A 7 -1.69 12.63 -26.37
CA LEU A 7 -1.83 11.21 -26.05
C LEU A 7 -3.00 10.54 -26.77
N LEU A 8 -4.19 11.14 -26.77
CA LEU A 8 -5.36 10.58 -27.48
C LEU A 8 -5.11 10.45 -28.99
N PRO A 9 -4.52 11.44 -29.70
CA PRO A 9 -4.15 11.26 -31.12
C PRO A 9 -3.07 10.21 -31.35
N ALA A 10 -2.17 9.97 -30.38
CA ALA A 10 -1.19 8.90 -30.48
C ALA A 10 -1.85 7.52 -30.32
N LEU A 11 -2.75 7.37 -29.34
CA LEU A 11 -3.52 6.15 -29.09
C LEU A 11 -4.48 5.80 -30.25
N SER A 12 -4.99 6.80 -30.98
CA SER A 12 -5.80 6.54 -32.18
C SER A 12 -4.99 5.98 -33.36
N LYS A 13 -3.66 6.16 -33.35
CA LYS A 13 -2.75 5.69 -34.41
C LYS A 13 -1.97 4.44 -34.03
N HIS A 14 -1.74 4.24 -32.73
CA HIS A 14 -0.89 3.19 -32.20
C HIS A 14 -1.59 2.42 -31.10
N ARG A 15 -1.44 1.10 -31.09
CA ARG A 15 -2.01 0.23 -30.04
C ARG A 15 -1.33 0.39 -28.69
N ILE A 16 -0.06 0.79 -28.68
CA ILE A 16 0.77 0.97 -27.48
C ILE A 16 1.48 2.31 -27.62
N VAL A 17 1.40 3.13 -26.58
CA VAL A 17 2.13 4.40 -26.49
C VAL A 17 2.97 4.37 -25.22
N LEU A 18 4.27 4.53 -25.37
CA LEU A 18 5.20 4.63 -24.25
C LEU A 18 5.33 6.10 -23.84
N VAL A 19 5.15 6.36 -22.54
CA VAL A 19 5.21 7.71 -21.98
C VAL A 19 6.19 7.74 -20.82
N GLN A 20 6.86 8.87 -20.64
CA GLN A 20 7.77 9.07 -19.51
C GLN A 20 6.97 9.41 -18.25
N GLY A 21 7.21 8.67 -17.16
CA GLY A 21 6.72 9.00 -15.81
C GLY A 21 7.54 10.10 -15.14
N PHE A 22 7.12 10.56 -13.96
CA PHE A 22 7.87 11.46 -13.06
C PHE A 22 8.06 12.93 -13.55
N VAL A 23 7.91 13.18 -14.85
CA VAL A 23 8.18 14.49 -15.48
C VAL A 23 6.88 15.21 -15.83
N GLY A 24 6.80 16.48 -15.44
CA GLY A 24 5.69 17.39 -15.72
C GLY A 24 6.15 18.67 -16.40
N ARG A 25 5.21 19.60 -16.59
CA ARG A 25 5.45 20.95 -17.10
C ARG A 25 4.75 21.95 -16.20
N SER A 26 5.48 22.95 -15.70
CA SER A 26 4.92 24.07 -14.92
C SER A 26 4.11 25.02 -15.81
N GLU A 27 3.37 25.94 -15.19
CA GLU A 27 2.51 26.90 -15.89
C GLU A 27 3.29 27.80 -16.86
N ASP A 28 4.55 28.13 -16.53
CA ASP A 28 5.47 28.91 -17.37
C ASP A 28 6.10 28.09 -18.52
N GLY A 29 5.77 26.79 -18.61
CA GLY A 29 6.24 25.90 -19.67
C GLY A 29 7.56 25.19 -19.38
N ALA A 30 8.20 25.44 -18.24
CA ALA A 30 9.43 24.75 -17.85
C ALA A 30 9.18 23.27 -17.50
N THR A 31 10.17 22.42 -17.76
CA THR A 31 10.14 21.01 -17.33
C THR A 31 10.30 20.95 -15.82
N THR A 32 9.42 20.23 -15.14
CA THR A 32 9.50 20.01 -13.69
C THR A 32 9.39 18.52 -13.37
N THR A 33 9.75 18.14 -12.16
CA THR A 33 9.52 16.79 -11.62
C THR A 33 8.34 16.83 -10.65
N MET A 34 7.68 15.69 -10.46
CA MET A 34 6.50 15.57 -9.59
C MET A 34 6.83 15.00 -8.19
N GLY A 35 8.10 15.11 -7.77
CA GLY A 35 8.56 14.60 -6.48
C GLY A 35 8.81 13.08 -6.47
N LYS A 36 9.14 12.55 -5.30
CA LYS A 36 9.55 11.14 -5.08
C LYS A 36 8.49 10.18 -5.63
N GLU A 37 8.95 9.20 -6.43
CA GLU A 37 8.15 8.04 -6.87
C GLU A 37 6.90 8.41 -7.69
N SER A 38 6.98 9.56 -8.37
CA SER A 38 5.88 10.14 -9.13
C SER A 38 5.62 9.51 -10.51
N SER A 39 6.29 8.40 -10.85
CA SER A 39 5.89 7.57 -11.99
C SER A 39 4.54 6.89 -11.74
N ASN A 40 4.29 6.41 -10.51
CA ASN A 40 2.99 5.84 -10.12
C ASN A 40 1.89 6.90 -10.12
N LEU A 41 2.20 8.12 -9.67
CA LEU A 41 1.31 9.27 -9.79
C LEU A 41 1.01 9.59 -11.26
N THR A 42 2.02 9.54 -12.14
CA THR A 42 1.81 9.77 -13.57
C THR A 42 0.85 8.73 -14.16
N ALA A 43 1.04 7.44 -13.82
CA ALA A 43 0.17 6.37 -14.29
C ALA A 43 -1.29 6.55 -13.86
N THR A 44 -1.52 6.87 -12.58
CA THR A 44 -2.87 7.06 -12.01
C THR A 44 -3.53 8.33 -12.51
N LEU A 45 -2.80 9.44 -12.68
CA LEU A 45 -3.31 10.66 -13.33
C LEU A 45 -3.74 10.39 -14.77
N LEU A 46 -2.89 9.73 -15.55
CA LEU A 46 -3.20 9.42 -16.95
C LEU A 46 -4.36 8.43 -17.04
N GLY A 47 -4.39 7.39 -16.21
CA GLY A 47 -5.50 6.44 -16.16
C GLY A 47 -6.82 7.13 -15.83
N SER A 48 -6.81 8.05 -14.86
CA SER A 48 -8.00 8.83 -14.48
C SER A 48 -8.47 9.73 -15.63
N LEU A 49 -7.55 10.44 -16.28
CA LEU A 49 -7.86 11.37 -17.39
C LEU A 49 -8.27 10.66 -18.68
N LEU A 50 -7.85 9.41 -18.86
CA LEU A 50 -8.20 8.57 -20.01
C LEU A 50 -9.42 7.70 -19.75
N GLU A 51 -10.02 7.76 -18.55
CA GLU A 51 -11.11 6.87 -18.13
C GLU A 51 -10.73 5.39 -18.33
N ALA A 52 -9.50 5.04 -17.96
CA ALA A 52 -9.00 3.69 -18.10
C ALA A 52 -9.79 2.70 -17.23
N GLN A 53 -9.87 1.44 -17.68
CA GLN A 53 -10.53 0.39 -16.92
C GLN A 53 -9.77 0.01 -15.65
N GLU A 54 -8.45 0.08 -15.68
CA GLU A 54 -7.56 -0.13 -14.54
C GLU A 54 -6.19 0.50 -14.81
N VAL A 55 -5.42 0.74 -13.76
CA VAL A 55 -3.98 0.99 -13.82
C VAL A 55 -3.24 -0.15 -13.16
N VAL A 56 -2.29 -0.75 -13.87
CA VAL A 56 -1.44 -1.81 -13.32
C VAL A 56 -0.09 -1.22 -12.95
N ILE A 57 0.30 -1.40 -11.69
CA ILE A 57 1.61 -1.04 -11.14
C ILE A 57 2.41 -2.33 -10.99
N PHE A 58 3.44 -2.45 -11.81
CA PHE A 58 4.33 -3.60 -11.78
C PHE A 58 5.44 -3.39 -10.75
N THR A 59 5.61 -4.38 -9.88
CA THR A 59 6.63 -4.43 -8.83
C THR A 59 7.40 -5.74 -8.91
N ASP A 60 8.38 -5.94 -8.04
CA ASP A 60 9.14 -7.17 -7.89
C ASP A 60 8.41 -8.25 -7.08
N VAL A 61 7.35 -7.89 -6.35
CA VAL A 61 6.55 -8.81 -5.54
C VAL A 61 5.15 -9.03 -6.11
N GLU A 62 4.57 -10.20 -5.78
CA GLU A 62 3.20 -10.55 -6.13
C GLU A 62 2.21 -9.88 -5.17
N GLY A 63 1.74 -8.68 -5.57
CA GLY A 63 0.75 -7.92 -4.82
C GLY A 63 1.22 -7.46 -3.43
N ILE A 64 0.27 -7.10 -2.59
CA ILE A 64 0.48 -6.68 -1.20
C ILE A 64 0.27 -7.89 -0.30
N ARG A 65 1.24 -8.18 0.55
CA ARG A 65 1.23 -9.29 1.50
C ARG A 65 0.81 -8.83 2.90
N SER A 66 0.45 -9.79 3.76
CA SER A 66 0.08 -9.57 5.16
C SER A 66 1.18 -8.93 6.01
N ALA A 67 2.45 -9.17 5.65
CA ALA A 67 3.65 -8.52 6.15
C ALA A 67 4.70 -8.53 5.03
N ASP A 68 5.83 -7.83 5.20
CA ASP A 68 6.89 -7.81 4.20
C ASP A 68 7.48 -9.23 3.98
N PRO A 69 7.32 -9.82 2.77
CA PRO A 69 7.75 -11.19 2.50
C PRO A 69 9.28 -11.37 2.47
N HIS A 70 10.05 -10.28 2.41
CA HIS A 70 11.52 -10.35 2.48
C HIS A 70 12.02 -10.53 3.92
N THR A 71 11.20 -10.20 4.91
CA THR A 71 11.58 -10.25 6.34
C THR A 71 10.70 -11.18 7.17
N THR A 72 9.53 -11.55 6.65
CA THR A 72 8.55 -12.40 7.35
C THR A 72 8.18 -13.59 6.48
N GLU A 73 8.24 -14.80 7.04
CA GLU A 73 7.85 -16.03 6.35
C GLU A 73 6.33 -16.28 6.42
N ASN A 74 5.81 -17.11 5.50
CA ASN A 74 4.40 -17.53 5.46
C ASN A 74 3.41 -16.36 5.38
N THR A 75 3.76 -15.31 4.65
CA THR A 75 2.86 -14.17 4.43
C THR A 75 1.75 -14.53 3.46
N SER A 76 0.53 -14.06 3.71
CA SER A 76 -0.64 -14.29 2.84
C SER A 76 -0.89 -13.08 1.94
N ILE A 77 -1.44 -13.30 0.75
CA ILE A 77 -1.85 -12.21 -0.15
C ILE A 77 -3.00 -11.40 0.47
N ARG A 78 -3.04 -10.11 0.16
CA ARG A 78 -4.18 -9.23 0.39
C ARG A 78 -4.80 -8.93 -0.98
N PRO A 79 -5.76 -9.75 -1.45
CA PRO A 79 -6.23 -9.70 -2.83
C PRO A 79 -6.98 -8.40 -3.15
N HIS A 80 -7.50 -7.75 -2.11
CA HIS A 80 -8.27 -6.52 -2.23
C HIS A 80 -8.00 -5.58 -1.06
N LEU A 81 -7.82 -4.29 -1.36
CA LEU A 81 -7.81 -3.19 -0.40
C LEU A 81 -8.79 -2.12 -0.89
N THR A 82 -9.44 -1.44 0.05
CA THR A 82 -10.09 -0.16 -0.25
C THR A 82 -9.07 0.95 -0.47
N TYR A 83 -9.44 2.02 -1.18
CA TYR A 83 -8.59 3.22 -1.30
C TYR A 83 -8.12 3.75 0.07
N ASP A 84 -8.98 3.72 1.09
CA ASP A 84 -8.63 4.17 2.43
C ASP A 84 -7.61 3.26 3.10
N GLN A 85 -7.75 1.94 2.97
CA GLN A 85 -6.77 0.97 3.49
C GLN A 85 -5.42 1.16 2.83
N ALA A 86 -5.42 1.31 1.50
CA ALA A 86 -4.22 1.59 0.73
C ALA A 86 -3.56 2.92 1.16
N ARG A 87 -4.36 3.97 1.39
CA ARG A 87 -3.88 5.30 1.79
C ARG A 87 -3.26 5.28 3.17
N VAL A 88 -3.90 4.63 4.14
CA VAL A 88 -3.39 4.46 5.49
C VAL A 88 -2.12 3.60 5.48
N ALA A 89 -2.12 2.47 4.76
CA ALA A 89 -0.93 1.64 4.62
C ALA A 89 0.26 2.38 3.98
N ALA A 90 0.01 3.17 2.94
CA ALA A 90 1.03 3.99 2.30
C ALA A 90 1.60 5.08 3.24
N HIS A 91 0.75 5.70 4.06
CA HIS A 91 1.20 6.67 5.06
C HIS A 91 2.10 6.05 6.13
N HIS A 92 1.86 4.80 6.50
CA HIS A 92 2.64 4.08 7.50
C HIS A 92 3.81 3.25 6.92
N GLY A 93 4.23 3.55 5.68
CA GLY A 93 5.48 3.02 5.14
C GLY A 93 5.35 1.74 4.32
N LEU A 94 4.16 1.36 3.85
CA LEU A 94 4.03 0.31 2.83
C LEU A 94 4.65 0.78 1.51
N LYS A 95 5.94 0.47 1.30
CA LYS A 95 6.79 1.02 0.24
C LYS A 95 6.30 0.79 -1.19
N LEU A 96 5.37 -0.15 -1.40
CA LEU A 96 4.74 -0.41 -2.70
C LEU A 96 3.77 0.69 -3.13
N LEU A 97 3.23 1.45 -2.17
CA LEU A 97 2.22 2.47 -2.39
C LEU A 97 2.70 3.85 -1.96
N TYR A 98 2.25 4.88 -2.67
CA TYR A 98 2.46 6.28 -2.29
C TYR A 98 1.11 6.97 -2.14
N PRO A 99 0.85 7.74 -1.07
CA PRO A 99 -0.46 8.36 -0.88
C PRO A 99 -0.91 9.19 -2.11
N THR A 100 0.03 9.90 -2.72
CA THR A 100 -0.22 10.77 -3.88
C THR A 100 -0.75 10.03 -5.11
N MET A 101 -0.45 8.74 -5.30
CA MET A 101 -0.97 7.98 -6.44
C MET A 101 -2.42 7.51 -6.22
N ILE A 102 -2.87 7.44 -4.97
CA ILE A 102 -4.18 6.87 -4.62
C ILE A 102 -5.28 7.90 -4.84
N ASP A 103 -5.03 9.17 -4.47
CA ASP A 103 -6.06 10.21 -4.49
C ASP A 103 -6.70 10.43 -5.89
N PRO A 104 -5.94 10.53 -7.00
CA PRO A 104 -6.54 10.68 -8.33
C PRO A 104 -7.41 9.48 -8.72
N ALA A 105 -6.96 8.28 -8.36
CA ALA A 105 -7.68 7.05 -8.65
C ALA A 105 -8.96 6.94 -7.83
N ALA A 106 -8.91 7.31 -6.54
CA ALA A 106 -10.07 7.32 -5.67
C ALA A 106 -11.15 8.32 -6.13
N VAL A 107 -10.74 9.52 -6.56
CA VAL A 107 -11.68 10.56 -7.05
C VAL A 107 -12.38 10.13 -8.34
N SER A 108 -11.69 9.39 -9.21
CA SER A 108 -12.24 8.92 -10.50
C SER A 108 -12.86 7.52 -10.43
N GLY A 109 -12.73 6.81 -9.32
CA GLY A 109 -13.17 5.42 -9.19
C GLY A 109 -12.32 4.43 -10.02
N LEU A 110 -11.09 4.81 -10.37
CA LEU A 110 -10.15 4.00 -11.16
C LEU A 110 -9.53 2.90 -10.29
N PRO A 111 -9.70 1.61 -10.64
CA PRO A 111 -9.02 0.52 -9.95
C PRO A 111 -7.50 0.56 -10.17
N ILE A 112 -6.72 0.32 -9.12
CA ILE A 112 -5.27 0.13 -9.20
C ILE A 112 -4.96 -1.35 -8.90
N ARG A 113 -4.22 -2.01 -9.79
CA ARG A 113 -3.72 -3.37 -9.58
C ARG A 113 -2.22 -3.34 -9.27
N ILE A 114 -1.82 -3.96 -8.16
CA ILE A 114 -0.41 -4.23 -7.84
C ILE A 114 -0.08 -5.66 -8.27
N ALA A 115 0.89 -5.82 -9.17
CA ALA A 115 1.25 -7.11 -9.76
C ALA A 115 2.77 -7.25 -9.91
N SER A 116 3.26 -8.48 -10.05
CA SER A 116 4.67 -8.75 -10.31
C SER A 116 4.97 -8.69 -11.82
N ALA A 117 6.04 -8.01 -12.21
CA ALA A 117 6.52 -8.06 -13.60
C ALA A 117 7.11 -9.43 -13.97
N GLU A 118 7.68 -10.12 -12.98
CA GLU A 118 8.31 -11.43 -13.15
C GLU A 118 7.27 -12.57 -13.15
N HIS A 119 6.16 -12.37 -12.42
CA HIS A 119 5.06 -13.32 -12.30
C HIS A 119 3.74 -12.68 -12.76
N PRO A 120 3.55 -12.44 -14.08
CA PRO A 120 2.40 -11.70 -14.60
C PRO A 120 1.06 -12.41 -14.41
N ASN A 121 1.08 -13.74 -14.22
CA ASN A 121 -0.11 -14.55 -13.90
C ASN A 121 -0.17 -14.93 -12.41
N GLY A 122 0.67 -14.29 -11.60
CA GLY A 122 0.79 -14.51 -10.17
C GLY A 122 -0.33 -13.88 -9.36
N GLU A 123 -0.17 -13.92 -8.05
CA GLU A 123 -1.08 -13.21 -7.15
C GLU A 123 -0.98 -11.69 -7.36
N SER A 124 -2.11 -11.00 -7.22
CA SER A 124 -2.17 -9.54 -7.34
C SER A 124 -3.13 -8.95 -6.32
N THR A 125 -2.96 -7.66 -6.05
CA THR A 125 -3.86 -6.90 -5.19
C THR A 125 -4.60 -5.86 -6.00
N ILE A 126 -5.93 -5.82 -5.88
CA ILE A 126 -6.75 -4.76 -6.45
C ILE A 126 -7.06 -3.73 -5.35
N ILE A 127 -6.90 -2.45 -5.68
CA ILE A 127 -7.24 -1.32 -4.84
C ILE A 127 -8.36 -0.55 -5.54
N ASP A 128 -9.55 -0.53 -4.93
CA ASP A 128 -10.71 0.19 -5.47
C ASP A 128 -11.68 0.68 -4.37
N GLY A 129 -12.86 1.16 -4.77
CA GLY A 129 -13.90 1.64 -3.86
C GLY A 129 -14.90 0.58 -3.39
N ALA A 130 -14.75 -0.68 -3.81
CA ALA A 130 -15.65 -1.74 -3.41
C ALA A 130 -15.43 -2.09 -1.92
N PRO A 131 -16.50 -2.44 -1.18
CA PRO A 131 -16.34 -2.94 0.18
C PRO A 131 -15.56 -4.26 0.16
N GLY A 132 -14.39 -4.26 0.80
CA GLY A 132 -13.48 -5.39 0.85
C GLY A 132 -13.52 -6.14 2.18
N GLN A 133 -12.95 -7.34 2.19
CA GLN A 133 -12.55 -7.97 3.45
C GLN A 133 -11.43 -7.15 4.08
N CYS A 134 -11.54 -6.97 5.38
CA CYS A 134 -10.59 -6.19 6.14
C CYS A 134 -9.52 -7.09 6.72
N LEU A 135 -8.67 -7.59 5.84
CA LEU A 135 -7.53 -8.41 6.21
C LEU A 135 -6.39 -7.49 6.68
N PRO A 136 -5.76 -7.78 7.83
CA PRO A 136 -4.81 -6.87 8.43
C PRO A 136 -3.48 -6.92 7.68
N ILE A 137 -2.80 -5.77 7.66
CA ILE A 137 -1.45 -5.62 7.10
C ILE A 137 -0.53 -5.15 8.21
N VAL A 138 0.55 -5.87 8.45
CA VAL A 138 1.62 -5.50 9.39
C VAL A 138 2.74 -4.83 8.60
N ILE A 139 2.99 -3.57 8.88
CA ILE A 139 4.00 -2.75 8.24
C ILE A 139 5.03 -2.38 9.29
N ALA A 140 6.31 -2.53 8.98
CA ALA A 140 7.39 -2.06 9.82
C ALA A 140 8.17 -0.97 9.07
N ASP A 141 8.23 0.22 9.65
CA ASP A 141 9.02 1.33 9.13
C ASP A 141 10.08 1.78 10.13
N HIS A 142 11.29 1.99 9.64
CA HIS A 142 12.44 2.35 10.48
C HIS A 142 12.48 3.85 10.71
N ALA A 143 12.28 4.28 11.96
CA ALA A 143 12.29 5.68 12.37
C ALA A 143 13.42 5.95 13.37
N GLY A 144 14.67 6.02 12.88
CA GLY A 144 15.83 6.29 13.74
C GLY A 144 16.29 5.06 14.51
N SER A 145 16.33 5.15 15.85
CA SER A 145 16.70 4.01 16.73
C SER A 145 15.57 3.00 16.93
N ASP A 146 14.34 3.43 16.65
CA ASP A 146 13.13 2.68 16.92
C ASP A 146 12.46 2.28 15.60
N VAL A 147 11.62 1.26 15.67
CA VAL A 147 10.81 0.78 14.55
C VAL A 147 9.36 1.02 14.88
N GLU A 148 8.67 1.70 13.97
CA GLU A 148 7.23 1.87 14.03
C GLU A 148 6.58 0.69 13.30
N ILE A 149 5.88 -0.14 14.05
CA ILE A 149 5.12 -1.27 13.54
C ILE A 149 3.66 -0.89 13.51
N THR A 150 3.10 -0.73 12.32
CA THR A 150 1.69 -0.40 12.13
C THR A 150 0.94 -1.61 11.65
N THR A 151 -0.12 -1.96 12.37
CA THR A 151 -1.13 -2.90 11.88
C THR A 151 -2.32 -2.11 11.34
N VAL A 152 -2.60 -2.26 10.05
CA VAL A 152 -3.72 -1.59 9.36
C VAL A 152 -4.91 -2.54 9.30
N PHE A 153 -6.01 -2.19 9.96
CA PHE A 153 -7.26 -2.94 9.96
C PHE A 153 -8.47 -1.99 10.08
N ILE A 154 -8.76 -1.30 8.99
CA ILE A 154 -9.77 -0.22 8.92
C ILE A 154 -11.17 -0.72 9.31
N ASP A 155 -11.73 -0.20 10.42
CA ASP A 155 -13.07 -0.53 10.95
C ASP A 155 -13.28 -2.00 11.37
N CYS A 156 -12.21 -2.68 11.77
CA CYS A 156 -12.23 -4.13 12.02
C CYS A 156 -11.78 -4.47 13.44
N PRO A 157 -12.63 -4.18 14.45
CA PRO A 157 -12.28 -4.36 15.85
C PRO A 157 -12.02 -5.83 16.22
N GLN A 158 -12.42 -6.79 15.39
CA GLN A 158 -12.13 -8.21 15.61
C GLN A 158 -10.64 -8.52 15.69
N TRP A 159 -9.77 -7.65 15.16
CA TRP A 159 -8.32 -7.81 15.18
C TRP A 159 -7.65 -7.21 16.43
N LEU A 160 -8.35 -6.35 17.18
CA LEU A 160 -7.80 -5.71 18.39
C LEU A 160 -7.34 -6.71 19.46
N PRO A 161 -8.05 -7.82 19.74
CA PRO A 161 -7.58 -8.82 20.69
C PRO A 161 -6.24 -9.44 20.31
N ALA A 162 -5.99 -9.73 19.02
CA ALA A 162 -4.72 -10.26 18.54
C ALA A 162 -3.57 -9.29 18.82
N VAL A 163 -3.75 -8.01 18.47
CA VAL A 163 -2.76 -6.96 18.74
C VAL A 163 -2.51 -6.82 20.24
N THR A 164 -3.58 -6.77 21.04
CA THR A 164 -3.50 -6.63 22.50
C THR A 164 -2.74 -7.79 23.14
N SER A 165 -2.95 -9.03 22.67
CA SER A 165 -2.24 -10.21 23.15
C SER A 165 -0.72 -10.08 22.95
N VAL A 166 -0.29 -9.70 21.74
CA VAL A 166 1.14 -9.52 21.44
C VAL A 166 1.73 -8.39 22.30
N VAL A 167 1.01 -7.28 22.45
CA VAL A 167 1.43 -6.17 23.29
C VAL A 167 1.64 -6.63 24.74
N LEU A 168 0.70 -7.35 25.34
CA LEU A 168 0.80 -7.84 26.72
C LEU A 168 1.98 -8.79 26.92
N GLU A 169 2.31 -9.62 25.93
CA GLU A 169 3.48 -10.50 25.96
C GLU A 169 4.82 -9.74 25.89
N LEU A 170 4.86 -8.59 25.23
CA LEU A 170 6.09 -7.77 25.11
C LEU A 170 6.41 -6.99 26.39
N HIS A 171 5.39 -6.61 27.16
CA HIS A 171 5.51 -5.76 28.35
C HIS A 171 6.27 -6.41 29.51
N SER A 172 6.63 -7.70 29.45
CA SER A 172 7.45 -8.31 30.51
C SER A 172 8.91 -7.85 30.49
N ASP A 173 9.49 -7.53 29.33
CA ASP A 173 10.94 -7.30 29.19
C ASP A 173 11.35 -6.20 28.20
N THR A 174 10.41 -5.58 27.47
CA THR A 174 10.74 -4.57 26.44
C THR A 174 9.87 -3.32 26.53
N PRO A 175 10.44 -2.09 26.54
CA PRO A 175 9.66 -0.87 26.43
C PRO A 175 8.96 -0.83 25.06
N CYS A 176 7.63 -0.76 25.08
CA CYS A 176 6.79 -0.67 23.88
C CYS A 176 5.73 0.40 24.11
N ASP A 177 5.73 1.42 23.26
CA ASP A 177 4.66 2.42 23.24
C ASP A 177 3.61 1.99 22.23
N VAL A 178 2.36 1.87 22.69
CA VAL A 178 1.24 1.45 21.84
C VAL A 178 0.24 2.58 21.73
N HIS A 179 -0.01 2.99 20.49
CA HIS A 179 -1.02 3.97 20.15
C HIS A 179 -2.04 3.34 19.20
N THR A 180 -3.28 3.23 19.65
CA THR A 180 -4.40 2.91 18.76
C THR A 180 -5.05 4.22 18.32
N SER A 181 -5.16 4.42 17.01
CA SER A 181 -5.90 5.56 16.46
C SER A 181 -7.23 5.05 15.92
N HIS A 182 -8.33 5.42 16.58
CA HIS A 182 -9.67 5.16 16.04
C HIS A 182 -9.93 5.99 14.77
N ALA A 183 -9.29 7.17 14.64
CA ALA A 183 -9.44 8.04 13.48
C ALA A 183 -8.70 7.50 12.25
N ASP A 184 -7.47 7.02 12.43
CA ASP A 184 -6.66 6.45 11.35
C ASP A 184 -6.92 4.95 11.16
N ARG A 185 -7.68 4.36 12.10
CA ARG A 185 -8.12 2.96 12.11
C ARG A 185 -6.94 1.98 12.03
N THR A 186 -5.92 2.28 12.84
CA THR A 186 -4.66 1.55 12.95
C THR A 186 -4.32 1.26 14.41
N ALA A 187 -3.51 0.23 14.62
CA ALA A 187 -2.72 0.09 15.83
C ALA A 187 -1.24 0.27 15.50
N VAL A 188 -0.59 1.22 16.17
CA VAL A 188 0.81 1.56 15.99
C VAL A 188 1.57 1.19 17.25
N LEU A 189 2.62 0.39 17.09
CA LEU A 189 3.54 -0.01 18.14
C LEU A 189 4.91 0.59 17.82
N ARG A 190 5.51 1.28 18.78
CA ARG A 190 6.92 1.69 18.70
C ARG A 190 7.75 0.79 19.58
N VAL A 191 8.74 0.15 18.96
CA VAL A 191 9.61 -0.82 19.62
C VAL A 191 11.07 -0.60 19.24
N PRO A 192 12.03 -0.98 20.11
CA PRO A 192 13.44 -0.97 19.76
C PRO A 192 13.75 -1.85 18.53
N ALA A 193 14.66 -1.40 17.66
CA ALA A 193 14.95 -2.11 16.41
C ALA A 193 15.37 -3.59 16.57
N HIS A 194 16.02 -3.94 17.69
CA HIS A 194 16.48 -5.31 17.94
C HIS A 194 15.35 -6.31 18.23
N VAL A 195 14.16 -5.86 18.62
CA VAL A 195 12.99 -6.73 18.82
C VAL A 195 11.99 -6.66 17.67
N ALA A 196 12.11 -5.68 16.77
CA ALA A 196 11.08 -5.36 15.78
C ALA A 196 10.70 -6.55 14.89
N THR A 197 11.69 -7.31 14.40
CA THR A 197 11.45 -8.50 13.58
C THR A 197 10.62 -9.55 14.30
N ASP A 198 10.87 -9.80 15.60
CA ASP A 198 10.09 -10.77 16.39
C ASP A 198 8.66 -10.27 16.60
N VAL A 199 8.49 -8.97 16.87
CA VAL A 199 7.16 -8.34 17.04
C VAL A 199 6.33 -8.44 15.76
N VAL A 200 6.90 -8.08 14.60
CA VAL A 200 6.24 -8.21 13.29
C VAL A 200 5.81 -9.65 13.04
N ARG A 201 6.71 -10.60 13.29
CA ARG A 201 6.44 -12.04 13.11
C ARG A 201 5.29 -12.50 14.00
N ARG A 202 5.29 -12.14 15.30
CA ARG A 202 4.22 -12.51 16.23
C ARG A 202 2.88 -11.91 15.85
N LEU A 203 2.85 -10.63 15.49
CA LEU A 203 1.65 -9.96 15.01
C LEU A 203 1.12 -10.67 13.76
N HIS A 204 1.96 -10.92 12.76
CA HIS A 204 1.58 -11.63 11.54
C HIS A 204 0.99 -13.01 11.84
N LEU A 205 1.62 -13.82 12.70
CA LEU A 205 1.12 -15.15 13.05
C LEU A 205 -0.22 -15.09 13.80
N GLN A 206 -0.36 -14.18 14.77
CA GLN A 206 -1.57 -14.07 15.58
C GLN A 206 -2.76 -13.51 14.79
N LEU A 207 -2.48 -12.62 13.84
CA LEU A 207 -3.48 -12.12 12.91
C LEU A 207 -3.83 -13.18 11.86
N SER A 208 -2.88 -13.99 11.42
CA SER A 208 -3.16 -15.06 10.45
C SER A 208 -3.99 -16.20 11.06
N SER A 209 -3.81 -16.49 12.36
CA SER A 209 -4.56 -17.56 13.06
C SER A 209 -6.02 -17.19 13.36
N GLN A 210 -6.35 -15.90 13.39
CA GLN A 210 -7.70 -15.38 13.61
C GLN A 210 -8.41 -15.01 12.29
N ASP A 211 -7.75 -15.23 11.15
CA ASP A 211 -8.34 -15.02 9.84
C ASP A 211 -9.44 -16.07 9.59
N PRO A 212 -10.71 -15.65 9.42
CA PRO A 212 -11.83 -16.57 9.21
C PRO A 212 -11.75 -17.32 7.87
N THR A 213 -10.78 -16.99 7.02
CA THR A 213 -10.54 -17.63 5.72
C THR A 213 -9.41 -18.68 5.73
N SER A 214 -8.70 -18.83 6.87
CA SER A 214 -7.62 -19.79 7.10
C SER A 214 -8.10 -21.21 7.47
#